data_AF-N1PU80-F1
#
_entry.id   AF-N1PU80-F1
#
_cell.length_a   1.000
_cell.length_b   1.000
_cell.length_c   1.000
_cell.angle_alpha   90.00
_cell.angle_beta   90.00
_cell.angle_gamma   90.00
#
_symmetry.space_group_name_H-M   'P 1'
#
loop_
_entity.id
_entity.type
_entity.pdbx_description
1 polymer ?
#
loop_
_entity_poly.entity_id
_entity_poly.type
_entity_poly.pdbx_seq_one_letter_code
_entity_poly.pdbx_strand_id
1 'polypeptide(L)'
;MTACFGYMNTVGTYQAYLATHQLSHYSESTIGWIFSIYIFLAFGAGVQIGPLFDQYGPFWLIVTGACCTLLSIFLLGICTAYWHFILVFGVLGGLGNAFIFTPSVSAVGHFFLKKRGNATGIATCGGALGGVIFPLMLQNLFPKVGWAWATRIQGFIYIFLLLVAICLIRSRLPPKPNSSAIPDPQVFRDPAFALVTFGSFFLELGLFIPITYITSYAMDTNGAIDSTFAYQLLAIFNAGSFFGRWAPGYIADKMGRFNTQICAVFLCAASSLGLWLPATVLVNNASHSTILGLTTTFAALMGFASGSNISLTPVCIGMLCPTQEIGRYIATTYTIVSIGCLIGLPIAGALISATGGSYWGVAVFTGLSYVCGLGCFTSVRLIKAGPKITVLY
;
A
#
# COMPACT_ATOMS: atom_id res chain seq x y z
N MET A 1 -11.23 -7.29 1.13
CA MET A 1 -9.81 -7.14 0.74
C MET A 1 -9.64 -6.91 -0.75
N THR A 2 -10.16 -7.78 -1.63
CA THR A 2 -10.00 -7.64 -3.09
C THR A 2 -10.51 -6.32 -3.64
N ALA A 3 -11.69 -5.84 -3.22
CA ALA A 3 -12.21 -4.54 -3.68
C ALA A 3 -11.41 -3.35 -3.12
N CYS A 4 -11.24 -3.25 -1.79
CA CYS A 4 -10.58 -2.14 -1.11
C CYS A 4 -9.08 -2.00 -1.46
N PHE A 5 -8.28 -3.04 -1.19
CA PHE A 5 -6.86 -3.03 -1.58
C PHE A 5 -6.68 -3.08 -3.09
N GLY A 6 -7.57 -3.74 -3.84
CA GLY A 6 -7.51 -3.71 -5.30
C GLY A 6 -7.62 -2.28 -5.83
N TYR A 7 -8.52 -1.48 -5.26
CA TYR A 7 -8.65 -0.07 -5.63
C TYR A 7 -7.37 0.71 -5.32
N MET A 8 -6.77 0.50 -4.15
CA MET A 8 -5.50 1.11 -3.76
C MET A 8 -4.31 0.66 -4.62
N ASN A 9 -4.22 -0.63 -4.94
CA ASN A 9 -3.13 -1.20 -5.74
C ASN A 9 -3.26 -0.88 -7.24
N THR A 10 -4.40 -0.31 -7.66
CA THR A 10 -4.66 0.15 -9.04
C THR A 10 -4.38 1.65 -9.22
N VAL A 11 -3.96 2.35 -8.15
CA VAL A 11 -3.64 3.79 -8.17
C VAL A 11 -2.68 4.16 -9.32
N GLY A 12 -1.64 3.35 -9.57
CA GLY A 12 -0.69 3.63 -10.66
C GLY A 12 -1.34 3.63 -12.05
N THR A 13 -2.30 2.76 -12.30
CA THR A 13 -3.07 2.73 -13.56
C THR A 13 -3.92 4.00 -13.73
N TYR A 14 -4.57 4.45 -12.65
CA TYR A 14 -5.33 5.70 -12.67
C TYR A 14 -4.44 6.93 -12.83
N GLN A 15 -3.29 6.97 -12.14
CA GLN A 15 -2.34 8.07 -12.22
C GLN A 15 -1.78 8.20 -13.64
N ALA A 16 -1.33 7.09 -14.23
CA ALA A 16 -0.82 7.04 -15.60
C ALA A 16 -1.84 7.55 -16.63
N TYR A 17 -3.10 7.13 -16.51
CA TYR A 17 -4.16 7.58 -17.42
C TYR A 17 -4.52 9.05 -17.23
N LEU A 18 -4.71 9.49 -15.97
CA LEU A 18 -5.10 10.88 -15.68
C LEU A 18 -3.99 11.87 -16.05
N ALA A 19 -2.72 11.51 -15.86
CA ALA A 19 -1.57 12.33 -16.23
C ALA A 19 -1.44 12.53 -17.76
N THR A 20 -1.95 11.61 -18.57
CA THR A 20 -1.89 11.71 -20.04
C THR A 20 -3.17 12.29 -20.66
N HIS A 21 -4.29 12.30 -19.93
CA HIS A 21 -5.60 12.71 -20.44
C HIS A 21 -6.15 13.93 -19.70
N GLN A 22 -7.06 13.74 -18.73
CA GLN A 22 -7.83 14.83 -18.10
C GLN A 22 -6.97 15.83 -17.32
N LEU A 23 -5.85 15.39 -16.76
CA LEU A 23 -4.97 16.22 -15.92
C LEU A 23 -3.60 16.47 -16.59
N SER A 24 -3.50 16.34 -17.92
CA SER A 24 -2.25 16.52 -18.67
C SER A 24 -1.59 17.89 -18.51
N HIS A 25 -2.35 18.91 -18.13
CA HIS A 25 -1.84 20.26 -17.84
C HIS A 25 -1.25 20.43 -16.43
N TYR A 26 -1.42 19.45 -15.54
CA TYR A 26 -0.94 19.51 -14.16
C TYR A 26 0.39 18.75 -13.99
N SER A 27 1.24 19.22 -13.08
CA SER A 27 2.47 18.51 -12.74
C SER A 27 2.18 17.18 -12.04
N GLU A 28 3.08 16.21 -12.18
CA GLU A 28 2.94 14.90 -11.52
C GLU A 28 2.86 15.00 -9.99
N SER A 29 3.52 16.01 -9.39
CA SER A 29 3.39 16.32 -7.96
C SER A 29 1.97 16.71 -7.58
N THR A 30 1.33 17.55 -8.40
CA THR A 30 -0.05 18.00 -8.16
C THR A 30 -1.01 16.83 -8.29
N ILE A 31 -0.87 16.00 -9.32
CA ILE A 31 -1.68 14.79 -9.49
C ILE A 31 -1.46 13.80 -8.32
N GLY A 32 -0.21 13.67 -7.85
CA GLY A 32 0.16 12.82 -6.72
C GLY A 32 -0.62 13.12 -5.44
N TRP A 33 -1.01 14.37 -5.19
CA TRP A 33 -1.83 14.74 -4.02
C TRP A 33 -3.19 14.04 -3.97
N ILE A 34 -3.84 13.82 -5.11
CA ILE A 34 -5.15 13.12 -5.16
C ILE A 34 -5.02 11.73 -4.54
N PHE A 35 -4.00 11.00 -4.98
CA PHE A 35 -3.75 9.62 -4.56
C PHE A 35 -3.16 9.56 -3.15
N SER A 36 -2.31 10.50 -2.77
CA SER A 36 -1.78 10.61 -1.41
C SER A 36 -2.87 10.92 -0.38
N ILE A 37 -3.84 11.78 -0.70
CA ILE A 37 -5.01 12.03 0.18
C ILE A 37 -5.84 10.76 0.33
N TYR A 38 -6.05 10.00 -0.76
CA TYR A 38 -6.73 8.71 -0.70
C TYR A 38 -6.05 7.73 0.26
N ILE A 39 -4.73 7.55 0.12
CA ILE A 39 -3.96 6.62 0.96
C ILE A 39 -3.89 7.14 2.41
N PHE A 40 -3.69 8.44 2.61
CA PHE A 40 -3.70 9.09 3.93
C PHE A 40 -5.00 8.82 4.67
N LEU A 41 -6.16 9.06 4.04
CA LEU A 41 -7.44 8.82 4.68
C LEU A 41 -7.72 7.32 4.88
N ALA A 42 -7.32 6.47 3.93
CA ALA A 42 -7.46 5.03 4.04
C ALA A 42 -6.77 4.45 5.30
N PHE A 43 -5.56 4.90 5.61
CA PHE A 43 -4.82 4.44 6.81
C PHE A 43 -5.10 5.29 8.05
N GLY A 44 -5.15 6.61 7.89
CA GLY A 44 -5.33 7.58 8.96
C GLY A 44 -6.71 7.49 9.61
N ALA A 45 -7.78 7.49 8.81
CA ALA A 45 -9.15 7.34 9.34
C ALA A 45 -9.41 5.93 9.90
N GLY A 46 -8.64 4.94 9.44
CA GLY A 46 -8.71 3.57 9.94
C GLY A 46 -8.46 3.45 11.45
N VAL A 47 -7.70 4.39 12.02
CA VAL A 47 -7.40 4.48 13.45
C VAL A 47 -8.66 4.73 14.28
N GLN A 48 -9.52 5.65 13.85
CA GLN A 48 -10.77 5.97 14.55
C GLN A 48 -11.87 4.93 14.27
N ILE A 49 -11.80 4.26 13.12
CA ILE A 49 -12.76 3.22 12.72
C ILE A 49 -12.56 1.93 13.52
N GLY A 50 -11.35 1.63 14.00
CA GLY A 50 -11.07 0.47 14.84
C GLY A 50 -11.93 0.42 16.12
N PRO A 51 -11.92 1.46 16.96
CA PRO A 51 -12.82 1.58 18.11
C PRO A 51 -14.31 1.49 17.75
N LEU A 52 -14.72 2.11 16.63
CA LEU A 52 -16.10 2.01 16.15
C LEU A 52 -16.47 0.56 15.81
N PHE A 53 -15.54 -0.22 15.26
CA PHE A 53 -15.75 -1.65 14.98
C PHE A 53 -15.93 -2.46 16.27
N ASP A 54 -15.17 -2.16 17.32
CA ASP A 54 -15.32 -2.83 18.62
C ASP A 54 -16.65 -2.51 19.30
N GLN A 55 -17.21 -1.32 19.05
CA GLN A 55 -18.47 -0.84 19.66
C GLN A 55 -19.72 -1.25 18.87
N TYR A 56 -19.72 -1.10 17.55
CA TYR A 56 -20.90 -1.28 16.70
C TYR A 56 -20.85 -2.56 15.84
N GLY A 57 -19.71 -3.25 15.84
CA GLY A 57 -19.47 -4.40 14.97
C GLY A 57 -19.21 -4.03 13.50
N PRO A 58 -18.96 -5.03 12.64
CA PRO A 58 -18.54 -4.81 11.25
C PRO A 58 -19.64 -4.31 10.31
N PHE A 59 -20.89 -4.69 10.54
CA PHE A 59 -21.95 -4.60 9.52
C PHE A 59 -22.18 -3.17 9.04
N TRP A 60 -22.49 -2.25 9.95
CA TRP A 60 -22.79 -0.84 9.60
C TRP A 60 -21.58 -0.10 9.03
N LEU A 61 -20.37 -0.45 9.47
CA LEU A 61 -19.14 0.14 8.97
C LEU A 61 -18.88 -0.29 7.52
N ILE A 62 -19.00 -1.59 7.23
CA ILE A 62 -18.77 -2.11 5.87
C ILE A 62 -19.85 -1.62 4.91
N VAL A 63 -21.13 -1.53 5.34
CA VAL A 63 -22.21 -0.96 4.51
C VAL A 63 -21.90 0.50 4.16
N THR A 64 -21.56 1.32 5.15
CA THR A 64 -21.21 2.73 4.94
C THR A 64 -20.02 2.88 4.01
N GLY A 65 -18.96 2.10 4.26
CA GLY A 65 -17.78 2.09 3.41
C GLY A 65 -18.07 1.64 1.98
N ALA A 66 -18.89 0.61 1.81
CA ALA A 66 -19.31 0.12 0.50
C ALA A 66 -20.07 1.19 -0.29
N CYS A 67 -21.03 1.88 0.34
CA CYS A 67 -21.74 2.99 -0.28
C CYS A 67 -20.78 4.11 -0.71
N CYS A 68 -19.84 4.52 0.14
CA CYS A 68 -18.86 5.55 -0.19
C CYS A 68 -17.91 5.13 -1.32
N THR A 69 -17.36 3.92 -1.29
CA THR A 69 -16.46 3.42 -2.33
C THR A 69 -17.18 3.24 -3.67
N LEU A 70 -18.43 2.75 -3.66
CA LEU A 70 -19.24 2.64 -4.88
C LEU A 70 -19.57 4.03 -5.43
N LEU A 71 -19.98 4.97 -4.59
CA LEU A 71 -20.24 6.34 -5.01
C LEU A 71 -18.98 6.99 -5.61
N SER A 72 -17.81 6.77 -5.00
CA SER A 72 -16.51 7.21 -5.51
C SER A 72 -16.25 6.69 -6.93
N ILE A 73 -16.31 5.38 -7.15
CA ILE A 73 -15.97 4.79 -8.46
C ILE A 73 -16.97 5.16 -9.56
N PHE A 74 -18.27 5.27 -9.25
CA PHE A 74 -19.28 5.66 -10.24
C PHE A 74 -19.20 7.15 -10.61
N LEU A 75 -18.90 8.02 -9.64
CA LEU A 75 -18.70 9.45 -9.90
C LEU A 75 -17.38 9.73 -10.62
N LEU A 76 -16.36 8.88 -10.46
CA LEU A 76 -15.04 9.05 -11.08
C LEU A 76 -15.11 9.17 -12.60
N GLY A 77 -16.07 8.50 -13.24
CA GLY A 77 -16.29 8.58 -14.69
C GLY A 77 -16.84 9.93 -15.17
N ILE A 78 -17.33 10.79 -14.28
CA ILE A 78 -17.92 12.11 -14.59
C ILE A 78 -16.95 13.24 -14.21
N CYS A 79 -15.90 12.94 -13.43
CA CYS A 79 -14.91 13.92 -13.00
C CYS A 79 -14.11 14.50 -14.19
N THR A 80 -14.17 15.82 -14.34
CA THR A 80 -13.37 16.58 -15.31
C THR A 80 -12.30 17.47 -14.68
N ALA A 81 -12.61 18.18 -13.58
CA ALA A 81 -11.70 19.10 -12.91
C ALA A 81 -10.87 18.44 -11.81
N TYR A 82 -9.67 18.98 -11.54
CA TYR A 82 -8.76 18.50 -10.50
C TYR A 82 -9.42 18.33 -9.12
N TRP A 83 -10.22 19.31 -8.69
CA TRP A 83 -10.90 19.26 -7.40
C TRP A 83 -11.99 18.16 -7.34
N HIS A 84 -12.60 17.78 -8.47
CA HIS A 84 -13.50 16.64 -8.53
C HIS A 84 -12.76 15.36 -8.14
N PHE A 85 -11.54 15.16 -8.66
CA PHE A 85 -10.74 13.98 -8.34
C PHE A 85 -10.28 13.97 -6.88
N ILE A 86 -9.91 15.12 -6.31
CA ILE A 86 -9.60 15.20 -4.86
C ILE A 86 -10.79 14.75 -4.01
N LEU A 87 -12.00 15.27 -4.28
CA LEU A 87 -13.16 14.95 -3.44
C LEU A 87 -13.66 13.53 -3.66
N VAL A 88 -13.76 13.09 -4.92
CA VAL A 88 -14.34 11.80 -5.29
C VAL A 88 -13.36 10.65 -5.06
N PHE A 89 -12.13 10.76 -5.57
CA PHE A 89 -11.12 9.71 -5.40
C PHE A 89 -10.42 9.82 -4.05
N GLY A 90 -9.88 10.99 -3.74
CA GLY A 90 -9.14 11.25 -2.51
C GLY A 90 -9.99 11.07 -1.26
N VAL A 91 -10.97 11.95 -1.05
CA VAL A 91 -11.74 12.02 0.20
C VAL A 91 -12.76 10.90 0.31
N LEU A 92 -13.70 10.83 -0.64
CA LEU A 92 -14.81 9.87 -0.59
C LEU A 92 -14.30 8.42 -0.77
N GLY A 93 -13.39 8.21 -1.71
CA GLY A 93 -12.74 6.91 -1.90
C GLY A 93 -11.90 6.49 -0.70
N GLY A 94 -11.12 7.40 -0.12
CA GLY A 94 -10.24 7.12 1.02
C GLY A 94 -11.01 6.78 2.29
N LEU A 95 -12.04 7.57 2.62
CA LEU A 95 -12.93 7.28 3.75
C LEU A 95 -13.68 5.96 3.54
N GLY A 96 -14.25 5.75 2.35
CA GLY A 96 -14.93 4.49 2.01
C GLY A 96 -14.00 3.28 2.18
N ASN A 97 -12.75 3.41 1.71
CA ASN A 97 -11.75 2.37 1.87
C ASN A 97 -11.42 2.09 3.35
N ALA A 98 -11.27 3.12 4.19
CA ALA A 98 -11.00 2.96 5.61
C ALA A 98 -12.13 2.20 6.34
N PHE A 99 -13.39 2.50 6.02
CA PHE A 99 -14.58 1.85 6.58
C PHE A 99 -14.73 0.38 6.18
N ILE A 100 -14.11 -0.06 5.09
CA ILE A 100 -14.12 -1.45 4.65
C ILE A 100 -12.87 -2.18 5.15
N PHE A 101 -11.70 -1.54 5.01
CA PHE A 101 -10.40 -2.14 5.28
C PHE A 101 -10.24 -2.49 6.75
N THR A 102 -10.44 -1.53 7.66
CA THR A 102 -10.22 -1.75 9.10
C THR A 102 -11.09 -2.88 9.66
N PRO A 103 -12.43 -2.89 9.46
CA PRO A 103 -13.27 -3.99 9.94
C PRO A 103 -12.91 -5.34 9.32
N SER A 104 -12.50 -5.36 8.06
CA SER A 104 -12.11 -6.61 7.37
C SER A 104 -10.85 -7.23 8.00
N VAL A 105 -9.86 -6.42 8.41
CA VAL A 105 -8.67 -6.93 9.11
C VAL A 105 -9.02 -7.34 10.54
N SER A 106 -9.76 -6.51 11.27
CA SER A 106 -10.09 -6.75 12.67
C SER A 106 -10.96 -8.00 12.86
N ALA A 107 -11.92 -8.24 11.95
CA ALA A 107 -12.74 -9.45 11.96
C ALA A 107 -11.89 -10.73 11.91
N VAL A 108 -10.88 -10.80 11.05
CA VAL A 108 -9.97 -11.97 10.97
C VAL A 108 -9.24 -12.18 12.31
N GLY A 109 -8.83 -11.09 12.96
CA GLY A 109 -8.20 -11.12 14.27
C GLY A 109 -9.09 -11.70 15.39
N HIS A 110 -10.41 -11.60 15.28
CA HIS A 110 -11.35 -12.16 16.28
C HIS A 110 -11.48 -13.69 16.20
N PHE A 111 -11.25 -14.27 15.02
CA PHE A 111 -11.37 -15.73 14.82
C PHE A 111 -10.06 -16.48 15.07
N PHE A 112 -8.92 -15.89 14.72
CA PHE A 112 -7.63 -16.59 14.74
C PHE A 112 -6.66 -15.99 15.75
N LEU A 113 -6.35 -16.76 16.80
CA LEU A 113 -5.32 -16.41 17.80
C LEU A 113 -3.95 -17.03 17.43
N LYS A 114 -3.87 -18.37 17.34
CA LYS A 114 -2.61 -19.12 17.15
C LYS A 114 -2.00 -18.98 15.74
N LYS A 115 -2.83 -18.83 14.71
CA LYS A 115 -2.41 -18.70 13.28
C LYS A 115 -2.79 -17.33 12.69
N ARG A 116 -2.81 -16.28 13.51
CA ARG A 116 -3.29 -14.94 13.13
C ARG A 116 -2.53 -14.36 11.93
N GLY A 117 -1.20 -14.47 11.91
CA GLY A 117 -0.36 -13.97 10.81
C GLY A 117 -0.71 -14.62 9.47
N ASN A 118 -0.82 -15.95 9.42
CA ASN A 118 -1.20 -16.68 8.21
C ASN A 118 -2.62 -16.34 7.74
N ALA A 119 -3.59 -16.23 8.66
CA ALA A 119 -4.97 -15.86 8.32
C ALA A 119 -5.06 -14.43 7.74
N THR A 120 -4.38 -13.47 8.35
CA THR A 120 -4.29 -12.10 7.84
C THR A 120 -3.52 -12.03 6.52
N GLY A 121 -2.45 -12.82 6.36
CA GLY A 121 -1.71 -12.96 5.10
C GLY A 121 -2.60 -13.42 3.97
N ILE A 122 -3.32 -14.54 4.15
CA ILE A 122 -4.29 -15.06 3.16
C ILE A 122 -5.37 -14.04 2.84
N ALA A 123 -5.91 -13.34 3.85
CA ALA A 123 -6.91 -12.29 3.62
C ALA A 123 -6.34 -11.13 2.78
N THR A 124 -5.11 -10.69 3.07
CA THR A 124 -4.44 -9.58 2.37
C THR A 124 -3.93 -9.98 0.98
N CYS A 125 -3.69 -11.27 0.70
CA CYS A 125 -3.45 -11.78 -0.65
C CYS A 125 -4.60 -11.44 -1.61
N GLY A 126 -5.84 -11.39 -1.14
CA GLY A 126 -6.97 -10.94 -1.96
C GLY A 126 -6.80 -9.51 -2.50
N GLY A 127 -6.13 -8.63 -1.75
CA GLY A 127 -5.79 -7.28 -2.20
C GLY A 127 -4.75 -7.24 -3.32
N ALA A 128 -3.72 -8.09 -3.22
CA ALA A 128 -2.72 -8.26 -4.27
C ALA A 128 -3.36 -8.84 -5.54
N LEU A 129 -4.25 -9.83 -5.41
CA LEU A 129 -5.03 -10.38 -6.53
C LEU A 129 -5.87 -9.28 -7.23
N GLY A 130 -6.53 -8.41 -6.46
CA GLY A 130 -7.22 -7.24 -6.99
C GLY A 130 -6.28 -6.31 -7.78
N GLY A 131 -5.08 -6.07 -7.26
CA GLY A 131 -4.03 -5.31 -7.95
C GLY A 131 -3.45 -5.98 -9.21
N VAL A 132 -3.74 -7.26 -9.46
CA VAL A 132 -3.44 -7.91 -10.75
C VAL A 132 -4.63 -7.77 -11.70
N ILE A 133 -5.84 -8.08 -11.21
CA ILE A 133 -7.05 -8.14 -12.03
C ILE A 133 -7.44 -6.75 -12.55
N PHE A 134 -7.51 -5.73 -11.67
CA PHE A 134 -8.07 -4.44 -12.04
C PHE A 134 -7.18 -3.61 -12.97
N PRO A 135 -5.85 -3.53 -12.79
CA PRO A 135 -4.97 -2.87 -13.77
C PRO A 135 -5.07 -3.48 -15.17
N LEU A 136 -5.00 -4.82 -15.28
CA LEU A 136 -5.08 -5.52 -16.58
C LEU A 136 -6.45 -5.37 -17.23
N MET A 137 -7.51 -5.37 -16.42
CA MET A 137 -8.88 -5.13 -16.88
C MET A 137 -9.02 -3.70 -17.42
N LEU A 138 -8.61 -2.69 -16.64
CA LEU A 138 -8.70 -1.28 -17.02
C LEU A 138 -7.87 -0.98 -18.28
N GLN A 139 -6.65 -1.52 -18.35
CA GLN A 139 -5.80 -1.41 -19.53
C GLN A 139 -6.51 -1.86 -20.82
N ASN A 140 -7.22 -2.99 -20.76
CA ASN A 140 -7.96 -3.51 -21.92
C ASN A 140 -9.27 -2.75 -22.19
N LEU A 141 -9.87 -2.16 -21.16
CA LEU A 141 -11.16 -1.45 -21.26
C LEU A 141 -11.02 0.00 -21.69
N PHE A 142 -9.96 0.71 -21.27
CA PHE A 142 -9.71 2.10 -21.64
C PHE A 142 -9.81 2.34 -23.16
N PRO A 143 -9.14 1.57 -24.04
CA PRO A 143 -9.26 1.78 -25.49
C PRO A 143 -10.60 1.32 -26.09
N LYS A 144 -11.34 0.40 -25.44
CA LYS A 144 -12.57 -0.19 -25.99
C LYS A 144 -13.84 0.57 -25.63
N VAL A 145 -13.93 1.03 -24.39
CA VAL A 145 -15.16 1.65 -23.83
C VAL A 145 -14.91 3.03 -23.23
N GLY A 146 -13.66 3.49 -23.16
CA GLY A 146 -13.26 4.76 -22.57
C GLY A 146 -13.23 4.77 -21.04
N TRP A 147 -12.67 5.84 -20.46
CA TRP A 147 -12.48 6.03 -19.02
C TRP A 147 -13.77 5.87 -18.19
N ALA A 148 -14.85 6.53 -18.61
CA ALA A 148 -16.08 6.59 -17.83
C ALA A 148 -16.76 5.21 -17.72
N TRP A 149 -16.79 4.41 -18.79
CA TRP A 149 -17.36 3.07 -18.73
C TRP A 149 -16.40 2.04 -18.12
N ALA A 150 -15.09 2.17 -18.33
CA ALA A 150 -14.11 1.29 -17.70
C ALA A 150 -14.20 1.34 -16.15
N THR A 151 -14.28 2.54 -15.58
CA THR A 151 -14.46 2.75 -14.13
C THR A 151 -15.82 2.24 -13.63
N ARG A 152 -16.91 2.39 -14.41
CA ARG A 152 -18.22 1.81 -14.07
C ARG A 152 -18.24 0.29 -14.08
N ILE A 153 -17.59 -0.35 -15.04
CA ILE A 153 -17.45 -1.82 -15.10
C ILE A 153 -16.74 -2.32 -13.84
N GLN A 154 -15.67 -1.64 -13.41
CA GLN A 154 -15.02 -1.93 -12.13
C GLN A 154 -15.96 -1.74 -10.94
N GLY A 155 -16.78 -0.68 -10.96
CA GLY A 155 -17.82 -0.44 -9.96
C GLY A 155 -18.83 -1.59 -9.84
N PHE A 156 -19.31 -2.14 -10.95
CA PHE A 156 -20.22 -3.30 -10.92
C PHE A 156 -19.58 -4.55 -10.30
N ILE A 157 -18.28 -4.79 -10.56
CA ILE A 157 -17.54 -5.87 -9.92
C ILE A 157 -17.40 -5.61 -8.41
N TYR A 158 -17.14 -4.36 -8.02
CA TYR A 158 -17.11 -3.98 -6.60
C TYR A 158 -18.46 -4.18 -5.91
N ILE A 159 -19.59 -3.90 -6.56
CA ILE A 159 -20.92 -4.19 -5.99
C ILE A 159 -21.01 -5.65 -5.58
N PHE A 160 -20.69 -6.57 -6.50
CA PHE A 160 -20.72 -8.01 -6.22
C PHE A 160 -19.79 -8.39 -5.06
N LEU A 161 -18.52 -7.96 -5.10
CA LEU A 161 -17.55 -8.29 -4.06
C LEU A 161 -17.93 -7.70 -2.69
N LEU A 162 -18.50 -6.51 -2.66
CA LEU A 162 -18.91 -5.83 -1.43
C LEU A 162 -20.19 -6.44 -0.84
N LEU A 163 -21.15 -6.85 -1.68
CA LEU A 163 -22.33 -7.59 -1.21
C LEU A 163 -21.93 -8.92 -0.56
N VAL A 164 -21.03 -9.67 -1.20
CA VAL A 164 -20.47 -10.90 -0.63
C VAL A 164 -19.76 -10.59 0.70
N ALA A 165 -18.98 -9.51 0.77
CA ALA A 165 -18.30 -9.11 2.01
C ALA A 165 -19.29 -8.74 3.13
N ILE A 166 -20.36 -7.99 2.84
CA ILE A 166 -21.40 -7.61 3.81
C ILE A 166 -22.11 -8.85 4.37
N CYS A 167 -22.40 -9.84 3.52
CA CYS A 167 -23.08 -11.07 3.94
C CYS A 167 -22.18 -12.01 4.77
N LEU A 168 -20.89 -12.05 4.48
CA LEU A 168 -19.96 -13.03 5.05
C LEU A 168 -19.16 -12.51 6.25
N ILE A 169 -18.86 -11.21 6.33
CA ILE A 169 -18.04 -10.67 7.42
C ILE A 169 -18.89 -10.55 8.70
N ARG A 170 -18.49 -11.28 9.73
CA ARG A 170 -19.14 -11.29 11.06
C ARG A 170 -18.12 -11.00 12.14
N SER A 171 -18.54 -10.38 13.24
CA SER A 171 -17.75 -10.32 14.47
C SER A 171 -18.03 -11.54 15.33
N ARG A 172 -16.97 -12.10 15.93
CA ARG A 172 -17.09 -13.19 16.92
C ARG A 172 -17.19 -12.68 18.35
N LEU A 173 -16.49 -11.59 18.67
CA LEU A 173 -16.44 -11.04 20.02
C LEU A 173 -17.67 -10.15 20.29
N PRO A 174 -18.21 -10.17 21.52
CA PRO A 174 -19.30 -9.28 21.90
C PRO A 174 -18.83 -7.83 21.84
N PRO A 175 -19.71 -6.88 21.48
CA PRO A 175 -19.38 -5.46 21.48
C PRO A 175 -18.86 -5.01 22.84
N LYS A 176 -17.76 -4.26 22.84
CA LYS A 176 -17.20 -3.67 24.07
C LYS A 176 -17.61 -2.20 24.14
N PRO A 177 -18.62 -1.83 24.95
CA PRO A 177 -18.94 -0.42 25.17
C PRO A 177 -17.71 0.29 25.75
N ASN A 178 -17.42 1.49 25.26
CA ASN A 178 -16.25 2.32 25.61
C ASN A 178 -14.88 1.80 25.14
N SER A 179 -14.79 0.95 24.10
CA SER A 179 -13.51 0.70 23.44
C SER A 179 -12.98 2.02 22.86
N SER A 180 -11.80 2.46 23.30
CA SER A 180 -11.09 3.61 22.74
C SER A 180 -9.65 3.20 22.43
N ALA A 181 -9.23 3.41 21.19
CA ALA A 181 -7.84 3.27 20.77
C ALA A 181 -7.31 4.65 20.40
N ILE A 182 -7.48 5.61 21.31
CA ILE A 182 -6.97 6.97 21.12
C ILE A 182 -5.44 6.88 21.07
N PRO A 183 -4.78 7.44 20.02
CA PRO A 183 -3.34 7.48 19.96
C PRO A 183 -2.76 8.14 21.22
N ASP A 184 -1.90 7.41 21.92
CA ASP A 184 -1.23 7.91 23.12
C ASP A 184 0.24 8.21 22.78
N PRO A 185 0.65 9.49 22.77
CA PRO A 185 2.03 9.85 22.49
C PRO A 185 3.01 9.39 23.58
N GLN A 186 2.54 9.01 24.78
CA GLN A 186 3.42 8.49 25.83
C GLN A 186 4.08 7.18 25.45
N VAL A 187 3.50 6.44 24.49
CA VAL A 187 4.04 5.18 23.98
C VAL A 187 5.40 5.36 23.30
N PHE A 188 5.71 6.57 22.79
CA PHE A 188 7.02 6.90 22.21
C PHE A 188 8.16 6.99 23.22
N ARG A 189 7.89 6.85 24.52
CA ARG A 189 8.94 6.76 25.55
C ARG A 189 9.77 5.47 25.44
N ASP A 190 9.23 4.38 24.88
CA ASP A 190 10.06 3.21 24.54
C ASP A 190 10.81 3.49 23.23
N PRO A 191 12.16 3.62 23.24
CA PRO A 191 12.93 3.90 22.04
C PRO A 191 12.76 2.83 20.96
N ALA A 192 12.49 1.56 21.33
CA ALA A 192 12.23 0.52 20.36
C ALA A 192 10.89 0.72 19.63
N PHE A 193 9.87 1.20 20.33
CA PHE A 193 8.59 1.52 19.70
C PHE A 193 8.70 2.74 18.78
N ALA A 194 9.41 3.77 19.22
CA ALA A 194 9.68 4.94 18.39
C ALA A 194 10.41 4.55 17.10
N LEU A 195 11.48 3.75 17.20
CA LEU A 195 12.23 3.27 16.04
C LEU A 195 11.38 2.40 15.10
N VAL A 196 10.55 1.47 15.61
CA VAL A 196 9.64 0.71 14.74
C VAL A 196 8.64 1.62 14.05
N THR A 197 8.11 2.63 14.73
CA THR A 197 7.15 3.57 14.13
C THR A 197 7.79 4.42 13.04
N PHE A 198 8.97 5.00 13.29
CA PHE A 198 9.71 5.75 12.26
C PHE A 198 10.17 4.84 11.12
N GLY A 199 10.61 3.61 11.42
CA GLY A 199 10.93 2.62 10.40
C GLY A 199 9.72 2.34 9.50
N SER A 200 8.56 2.07 10.10
CA SER A 200 7.30 1.82 9.38
C SER A 200 6.87 3.01 8.53
N PHE A 201 7.07 4.24 9.03
CA PHE A 201 6.83 5.47 8.28
C PHE A 201 7.68 5.51 7.00
N PHE A 202 8.97 5.22 7.09
CA PHE A 202 9.85 5.20 5.92
C PHE A 202 9.53 4.05 4.95
N LEU A 203 9.12 2.88 5.45
CA LEU A 203 8.71 1.77 4.59
C LEU A 203 7.50 2.13 3.73
N GLU A 204 6.47 2.71 4.34
CA GLU A 204 5.23 3.07 3.63
C GLU A 204 5.43 4.28 2.72
N LEU A 205 6.28 5.24 3.13
CA LEU A 205 6.69 6.36 2.29
C LEU A 205 7.41 5.88 1.02
N GLY A 206 8.23 4.82 1.10
CA GLY A 206 8.87 4.20 -0.06
C GLY A 206 7.99 3.21 -0.85
N LEU A 207 6.95 2.63 -0.24
CA LEU A 207 6.14 1.57 -0.84
C LEU A 207 5.24 2.06 -2.00
N PHE A 208 4.53 3.17 -1.79
CA PHE A 208 3.52 3.63 -2.74
C PHE A 208 4.09 4.32 -3.98
N ILE A 209 5.34 4.76 -3.89
CA ILE A 209 6.05 5.43 -4.98
C ILE A 209 6.18 4.51 -6.20
N PRO A 210 6.82 3.32 -6.14
CA PRO A 210 6.90 2.43 -7.28
C PRO A 210 5.53 1.93 -7.72
N ILE A 211 4.59 1.69 -6.80
CA ILE A 211 3.20 1.29 -7.17
C ILE A 211 2.55 2.35 -8.06
N THR A 212 2.79 3.63 -7.78
CA THR A 212 2.18 4.73 -8.52
C THR A 212 2.93 5.04 -9.81
N TYR A 213 4.26 5.16 -9.74
CA TYR A 213 5.06 5.70 -10.84
C TYR A 213 5.68 4.65 -11.77
N ILE A 214 5.69 3.35 -11.44
CA ILE A 214 6.32 2.34 -12.32
C ILE A 214 5.67 2.26 -13.70
N THR A 215 4.35 2.49 -13.78
CA THR A 215 3.62 2.46 -15.06
C THR A 215 3.97 3.70 -15.88
N SER A 216 3.96 4.89 -15.27
CA SER A 216 4.30 6.15 -15.92
C SER A 216 5.76 6.20 -16.36
N TYR A 217 6.68 5.72 -15.51
CA TYR A 217 8.09 5.51 -15.86
C TYR A 217 8.23 4.61 -17.08
N ALA A 218 7.56 3.46 -17.11
CA ALA A 218 7.67 2.51 -18.21
C ALA A 218 7.20 3.12 -19.55
N MET A 219 6.16 3.95 -19.53
CA MET A 219 5.69 4.67 -20.72
C MET A 219 6.67 5.75 -21.20
N ASP A 220 7.50 6.30 -20.32
CA ASP A 220 8.48 7.35 -20.62
C ASP A 220 9.88 6.82 -21.02
N THR A 221 10.03 5.50 -21.20
CA THR A 221 11.33 4.86 -21.52
C THR A 221 11.75 4.95 -23.00
N ASN A 222 11.31 5.97 -23.75
CA ASN A 222 11.62 6.13 -25.19
C ASN A 222 11.34 4.88 -26.07
N GLY A 223 10.31 4.11 -25.71
CA GLY A 223 9.93 2.90 -26.45
C GLY A 223 10.72 1.64 -26.09
N ALA A 224 11.57 1.66 -25.04
CA ALA A 224 12.21 0.46 -24.52
C ALA A 224 11.20 -0.53 -23.93
N ILE A 225 10.09 -0.02 -23.38
CA ILE A 225 8.99 -0.81 -22.84
C ILE A 225 7.71 -0.46 -23.62
N ASP A 226 7.06 -1.48 -24.17
CA ASP A 226 5.76 -1.29 -24.83
C ASP A 226 4.71 -0.78 -23.83
N SER A 227 3.81 0.08 -24.30
CA SER A 227 2.70 0.62 -23.52
C SER A 227 1.83 -0.49 -22.92
N THR A 228 1.68 -1.63 -23.62
CA THR A 228 0.95 -2.78 -23.08
C THR A 228 1.70 -3.41 -21.91
N PHE A 229 3.01 -3.54 -22.03
CA PHE A 229 3.85 -4.13 -21.00
C PHE A 229 4.00 -3.21 -19.78
N ALA A 230 3.91 -1.88 -19.95
CA ALA A 230 3.96 -0.91 -18.86
C ALA A 230 2.91 -1.17 -17.76
N TYR A 231 1.65 -1.42 -18.14
CA TYR A 231 0.59 -1.79 -17.18
C TYR A 231 0.77 -3.20 -16.62
N GLN A 232 1.36 -4.13 -17.40
CA GLN A 232 1.69 -5.47 -16.92
C GLN A 232 2.78 -5.44 -15.84
N LEU A 233 3.69 -4.47 -15.83
CA LEU A 233 4.67 -4.31 -14.75
C LEU A 233 4.02 -4.11 -13.38
N LEU A 234 2.94 -3.32 -13.31
CA LEU A 234 2.18 -3.16 -12.07
C LEU A 234 1.47 -4.47 -11.67
N ALA A 235 0.99 -5.24 -12.65
CA ALA A 235 0.44 -6.56 -12.40
C ALA A 235 1.52 -7.55 -11.89
N ILE A 236 2.73 -7.53 -12.46
CA ILE A 236 3.88 -8.33 -12.01
C ILE A 236 4.27 -7.94 -10.58
N PHE A 237 4.30 -6.64 -10.27
CA PHE A 237 4.54 -6.15 -8.91
C PHE A 237 3.51 -6.70 -7.92
N ASN A 238 2.22 -6.60 -8.25
CA ASN A 238 1.15 -7.11 -7.40
C ASN A 238 1.16 -8.64 -7.29
N ALA A 239 1.53 -9.36 -8.35
CA ALA A 239 1.74 -10.81 -8.32
C ALA A 239 2.89 -11.19 -7.37
N GLY A 240 4.01 -10.47 -7.40
CA GLY A 240 5.07 -10.61 -6.41
C GLY A 240 4.54 -10.37 -4.99
N SER A 241 3.77 -9.29 -4.80
CA SER A 241 3.17 -8.93 -3.50
C SER A 241 2.22 -10.00 -2.96
N PHE A 242 1.51 -10.72 -3.83
CA PHE A 242 0.67 -11.85 -3.42
C PHE A 242 1.47 -12.90 -2.65
N PHE A 243 2.61 -13.35 -3.20
CA PHE A 243 3.50 -14.29 -2.53
C PHE A 243 4.23 -13.64 -1.35
N GLY A 244 4.57 -12.35 -1.48
CA GLY A 244 5.20 -11.52 -0.45
C GLY A 244 4.36 -11.27 0.81
N ARG A 245 3.03 -11.38 0.74
CA ARG A 245 2.14 -11.25 1.91
C ARG A 245 1.96 -12.55 2.68
N TRP A 246 2.20 -13.69 2.03
CA TRP A 246 2.01 -15.02 2.63
C TRP A 246 3.33 -15.64 3.09
N ALA A 247 4.34 -15.71 2.20
CA ALA A 247 5.59 -16.42 2.48
C ALA A 247 6.37 -15.85 3.68
N PRO A 248 6.53 -14.52 3.84
CA PRO A 248 7.23 -13.94 4.99
C PRO A 248 6.51 -14.20 6.31
N GLY A 249 5.18 -14.31 6.33
CA GLY A 249 4.44 -14.72 7.52
C GLY A 249 4.81 -16.14 7.97
N TYR A 250 4.93 -17.07 7.02
CA TYR A 250 5.37 -18.44 7.32
C TYR A 250 6.85 -18.51 7.72
N ILE A 251 7.72 -17.72 7.07
CA ILE A 251 9.16 -17.67 7.37
C ILE A 251 9.42 -17.00 8.72
N ALA A 252 8.63 -15.98 9.08
CA ALA A 252 8.73 -15.27 10.35
C ALA A 252 8.53 -16.17 11.57
N ASP A 253 7.69 -17.20 11.44
CA ASP A 253 7.49 -18.20 12.49
C ASP A 253 8.74 -19.07 12.71
N LYS A 254 9.66 -19.17 11.74
CA LYS A 254 10.90 -19.97 11.83
C LYS A 254 12.17 -19.15 12.05
N MET A 255 12.28 -17.98 11.43
CA MET A 255 13.49 -17.13 11.47
C MET A 255 13.40 -15.99 12.50
N GLY A 256 12.21 -15.76 13.08
CA GLY A 256 11.92 -14.59 13.89
C GLY A 256 11.31 -13.46 13.05
N ARG A 257 10.40 -12.69 13.65
CA ARG A 257 9.59 -11.70 12.92
C ARG A 257 10.43 -10.51 12.50
N PHE A 258 11.31 -10.01 13.39
CA PHE A 258 12.18 -8.89 13.05
C PHE A 258 13.27 -9.28 12.05
N ASN A 259 13.87 -10.47 12.17
CA ASN A 259 14.86 -10.96 11.21
C ASN A 259 14.27 -11.04 9.79
N THR A 260 13.07 -11.60 9.67
CA THR A 260 12.38 -11.74 8.37
C THR A 260 12.06 -10.37 7.79
N GLN A 261 11.59 -9.43 8.62
CA GLN A 261 11.32 -8.06 8.20
C GLN A 261 12.60 -7.34 7.73
N ILE A 262 13.72 -7.47 8.46
CA ILE A 262 15.01 -6.89 8.06
C ILE A 262 15.48 -7.43 6.71
N CYS A 263 15.40 -8.76 6.50
CA CYS A 263 15.76 -9.36 5.21
C CYS A 263 14.90 -8.83 4.05
N ALA A 264 13.59 -8.68 4.27
CA ALA A 264 12.70 -8.17 3.24
C ALA A 264 12.92 -6.68 2.96
N VAL A 265 13.13 -5.86 3.99
CA VAL A 265 13.45 -4.44 3.84
C VAL A 265 14.80 -4.24 3.13
N PHE A 266 15.79 -5.07 3.44
CA PHE A 266 17.07 -5.08 2.71
C PHE A 266 16.86 -5.41 1.24
N LEU A 267 16.00 -6.39 0.91
CA LEU A 267 15.70 -6.74 -0.47
C LEU A 267 14.96 -5.61 -1.21
N CYS A 268 14.08 -4.85 -0.52
CA CYS A 268 13.45 -3.65 -1.07
C CYS A 268 14.49 -2.55 -1.39
N ALA A 269 15.42 -2.29 -0.46
CA ALA A 269 16.49 -1.31 -0.67
C ALA A 269 17.43 -1.72 -1.81
N ALA A 270 17.87 -2.99 -1.82
CA ALA A 270 18.76 -3.54 -2.82
C ALA A 270 18.14 -3.58 -4.22
N SER A 271 16.85 -3.93 -4.34
CA SER A 271 16.15 -3.90 -5.63
C SER A 271 15.91 -2.47 -6.13
N SER A 272 15.56 -1.54 -5.24
CA SER A 272 15.36 -0.13 -5.62
C SER A 272 16.66 0.53 -6.10
N LEU A 273 17.75 0.40 -5.34
CA LEU A 273 19.04 1.02 -5.67
C LEU A 273 19.88 0.23 -6.68
N GLY A 274 19.73 -1.10 -6.73
CA GLY A 274 20.52 -1.98 -7.57
C GLY A 274 19.88 -2.35 -8.90
N LEU A 275 18.55 -2.22 -9.05
CA LEU A 275 17.85 -2.55 -10.29
C LEU A 275 17.10 -1.34 -10.86
N TRP A 276 16.25 -0.69 -10.07
CA TRP A 276 15.44 0.42 -10.59
C TRP A 276 16.26 1.67 -10.88
N LEU A 277 17.16 2.07 -9.97
CA LEU A 277 18.03 3.21 -10.18
C LEU A 277 18.90 3.05 -11.46
N PRO A 278 19.63 1.92 -11.67
CA PRO A 278 20.32 1.70 -12.93
C PRO A 278 19.39 1.71 -14.15
N ALA A 279 18.19 1.13 -14.05
CA ALA A 279 17.23 1.17 -15.14
C ALA A 279 16.89 2.61 -15.55
N THR A 280 16.64 3.50 -14.57
CA THR A 280 16.30 4.92 -14.81
C THR A 280 17.47 5.74 -15.36
N VAL A 281 18.71 5.46 -14.96
CA VAL A 281 19.90 6.19 -15.43
C VAL A 281 20.33 5.72 -16.82
N LEU A 282 20.15 4.43 -17.11
CA LEU A 282 20.59 3.80 -18.35
C LEU A 282 19.57 3.92 -19.50
N VAL A 283 18.42 4.58 -19.30
CA VAL A 283 17.34 4.68 -20.31
C VAL A 283 17.85 5.13 -21.68
N ASN A 284 18.80 6.07 -21.72
CA ASN A 284 19.32 6.61 -22.98
C ASN A 284 20.58 5.89 -23.51
N ASN A 285 21.22 5.05 -22.69
CA ASN A 285 22.58 4.53 -22.95
C ASN A 285 22.67 3.01 -23.03
N ALA A 286 21.62 2.27 -22.67
CA ALA A 286 21.61 0.81 -22.67
C ALA A 286 20.62 0.23 -23.68
N SER A 287 20.82 -1.06 -24.01
CA SER A 287 19.87 -1.82 -24.84
C SER A 287 18.48 -1.86 -24.19
N HIS A 288 17.43 -1.77 -25.02
CA HIS A 288 16.03 -1.88 -24.58
C HIS A 288 15.78 -3.17 -23.77
N SER A 289 16.44 -4.28 -24.16
CA SER A 289 16.35 -5.56 -23.43
C SER A 289 16.87 -5.47 -22.00
N THR A 290 17.91 -4.66 -21.76
CA THR A 290 18.50 -4.47 -20.43
C THR A 290 17.57 -3.65 -19.54
N ILE A 291 16.98 -2.57 -20.08
CA ILE A 291 16.02 -1.73 -19.34
C ILE A 291 14.78 -2.54 -18.95
N LEU A 292 14.25 -3.33 -19.89
CA LEU A 292 13.12 -4.22 -19.65
C LEU A 292 13.46 -5.28 -18.60
N GLY A 293 14.62 -5.92 -18.70
CA GLY A 293 15.08 -6.93 -17.74
C GLY A 293 15.24 -6.37 -16.32
N LEU A 294 15.91 -5.21 -16.18
CA LEU A 294 16.09 -4.54 -14.89
C LEU A 294 14.74 -4.12 -14.27
N THR A 295 13.87 -3.49 -15.06
CA THR A 295 12.56 -3.00 -14.58
C THR A 295 11.63 -4.13 -14.19
N THR A 296 11.61 -5.22 -14.97
CA THR A 296 10.78 -6.40 -14.69
C THR A 296 11.25 -7.15 -13.44
N THR A 297 12.57 -7.33 -13.31
CA THR A 297 13.16 -7.97 -12.14
C THR A 297 12.94 -7.12 -10.89
N PHE A 298 13.06 -5.80 -11.01
CA PHE A 298 12.69 -4.86 -9.95
C PHE A 298 11.23 -5.03 -9.55
N ALA A 299 10.29 -4.98 -10.50
CA ALA A 299 8.85 -5.10 -10.20
C ALA A 299 8.54 -6.39 -9.43
N ALA A 300 9.08 -7.53 -9.86
CA ALA A 300 8.86 -8.83 -9.20
C ALA A 300 9.47 -8.89 -7.78
N LEU A 301 10.74 -8.50 -7.64
CA LEU A 301 11.47 -8.54 -6.36
C LEU A 301 10.91 -7.53 -5.37
N MET A 302 10.66 -6.31 -5.82
CA MET A 302 10.09 -5.25 -5.00
C MET A 302 8.66 -5.61 -4.59
N GLY A 303 7.85 -6.16 -5.49
CA GLY A 303 6.53 -6.68 -5.17
C GLY A 303 6.58 -7.72 -4.06
N PHE A 304 7.43 -8.75 -4.21
CA PHE A 304 7.62 -9.81 -3.22
C PHE A 304 8.10 -9.29 -1.87
N ALA A 305 9.18 -8.50 -1.85
CA ALA A 305 9.75 -8.02 -0.59
C ALA A 305 8.83 -7.01 0.10
N SER A 306 8.21 -6.10 -0.64
CA SER A 306 7.39 -5.04 -0.07
C SER A 306 6.03 -5.54 0.43
N GLY A 307 5.52 -6.64 -0.13
CA GLY A 307 4.33 -7.34 0.39
C GLY A 307 4.50 -7.79 1.84
N SER A 308 5.73 -8.05 2.27
CA SER A 308 6.03 -8.42 3.66
C SER A 308 5.72 -7.27 4.62
N ASN A 309 5.96 -6.01 4.22
CA ASN A 309 5.79 -4.82 5.07
C ASN A 309 4.35 -4.69 5.56
N ILE A 310 3.37 -4.91 4.69
CA ILE A 310 1.95 -4.83 5.03
C ILE A 310 1.56 -5.93 6.03
N SER A 311 2.18 -7.11 5.94
CA SER A 311 1.83 -8.28 6.77
C SER A 311 2.58 -8.34 8.10
N LEU A 312 3.87 -7.98 8.13
CA LEU A 312 4.76 -8.17 9.28
C LEU A 312 4.88 -6.93 10.16
N THR A 313 4.76 -5.71 9.63
CA THR A 313 4.81 -4.46 10.42
C THR A 313 3.85 -4.48 11.62
N PRO A 314 2.54 -4.78 11.47
CA PRO A 314 1.63 -4.85 12.62
C PRO A 314 1.99 -5.96 13.61
N VAL A 315 2.65 -7.03 13.14
CA VAL A 315 3.12 -8.13 13.99
C VAL A 315 4.34 -7.69 14.82
N CYS A 316 5.30 -6.99 14.21
CA CYS A 316 6.46 -6.42 14.90
C CYS A 316 6.04 -5.40 15.97
N ILE A 317 5.08 -4.53 15.66
CA ILE A 317 4.49 -3.59 16.63
C ILE A 317 3.83 -4.36 17.79
N GLY A 318 3.08 -5.42 17.47
CA GLY A 318 2.42 -6.28 18.45
C GLY A 318 3.36 -6.97 19.46
N MET A 319 4.65 -7.08 19.16
CA MET A 319 5.65 -7.68 20.07
C MET A 319 6.22 -6.69 21.08
N LEU A 320 6.12 -5.39 20.79
CA LEU A 320 6.65 -4.32 21.63
C LEU A 320 5.61 -3.80 22.63
N CYS A 321 4.41 -4.37 22.65
CA CYS A 321 3.31 -3.89 23.48
C CYS A 321 2.65 -4.99 24.31
N PRO A 322 2.05 -4.62 25.46
CA PRO A 322 1.17 -5.51 26.20
C PRO A 322 0.01 -5.97 25.31
N THR A 323 -0.41 -7.22 25.46
CA THR A 323 -1.44 -7.83 24.60
C THR A 323 -2.77 -7.08 24.65
N GLN A 324 -3.10 -6.44 25.79
CA GLN A 324 -4.33 -5.66 25.94
C GLN A 324 -4.33 -4.35 25.14
N GLU A 325 -3.15 -3.82 24.81
CA GLU A 325 -2.99 -2.47 24.23
C GLU A 325 -2.54 -2.48 22.76
N ILE A 326 -2.42 -3.66 22.13
CA ILE A 326 -1.97 -3.82 20.73
C ILE A 326 -2.73 -2.87 19.78
N GLY A 327 -4.05 -2.74 19.95
CA GLY A 327 -4.87 -1.86 19.12
C GLY A 327 -4.44 -0.40 19.20
N ARG A 328 -4.11 0.09 20.41
CA ARG A 328 -3.63 1.45 20.64
C ARG A 328 -2.25 1.68 20.01
N TYR A 329 -1.34 0.73 20.14
CA TYR A 329 0.01 0.85 19.55
C TYR A 329 -0.04 0.86 18.03
N ILE A 330 -0.81 -0.05 17.42
CA ILE A 330 -1.04 -0.07 15.97
C ILE A 330 -1.67 1.24 15.51
N ALA A 331 -2.70 1.72 16.20
CA ALA A 331 -3.36 3.00 15.91
C ALA A 331 -2.37 4.18 15.93
N THR A 332 -1.55 4.29 16.99
CA THR A 332 -0.53 5.33 17.12
C THR A 332 0.48 5.28 15.98
N THR A 333 1.00 4.09 15.64
CA THR A 333 1.95 3.93 14.54
C THR A 333 1.33 4.29 13.19
N TYR A 334 0.14 3.78 12.86
CA TYR A 334 -0.50 4.05 11.58
C TYR A 334 -0.97 5.50 11.42
N THR A 335 -1.21 6.22 12.52
CA THR A 335 -1.44 7.67 12.49
C THR A 335 -0.22 8.40 11.93
N ILE A 336 0.98 8.10 12.42
CA ILE A 336 2.23 8.72 11.93
C ILE A 336 2.53 8.27 10.50
N VAL A 337 2.42 6.96 10.23
CA VAL A 337 2.63 6.39 8.90
C VAL A 337 1.73 7.04 7.84
N SER A 338 0.48 7.34 8.17
CA SER A 338 -0.45 7.97 7.23
C SER A 338 0.08 9.30 6.70
N ILE A 339 0.78 10.09 7.53
CA ILE A 339 1.42 11.35 7.12
C ILE A 339 2.51 11.08 6.08
N GLY A 340 3.25 9.98 6.22
CA GLY A 340 4.25 9.54 5.24
C GLY A 340 3.63 9.23 3.89
N CYS A 341 2.48 8.54 3.89
CA CYS A 341 1.71 8.29 2.68
C CYS A 341 1.14 9.58 2.05
N LEU A 342 0.82 10.60 2.86
CA LEU A 342 0.32 11.89 2.38
C LEU A 342 1.39 12.69 1.63
N ILE A 343 2.64 12.68 2.12
CA ILE A 343 3.72 13.48 1.53
C ILE A 343 4.54 12.72 0.48
N GLY A 344 4.54 11.38 0.52
CA GLY A 344 5.41 10.54 -0.30
C GLY A 344 5.24 10.74 -1.81
N LEU A 345 4.00 10.70 -2.33
CA LEU A 345 3.75 10.87 -3.77
C LEU A 345 3.99 12.29 -4.25
N PRO A 346 3.52 13.36 -3.56
CA PRO A 346 3.87 14.73 -3.94
C PRO A 346 5.38 15.00 -3.99
N ILE A 347 6.14 14.49 -3.02
CA ILE A 347 7.61 14.62 -3.01
C ILE A 347 8.21 13.88 -4.22
N ALA A 348 7.76 12.64 -4.49
CA ALA A 348 8.21 11.88 -5.66
C ALA A 348 7.91 12.62 -6.97
N GLY A 349 6.69 13.11 -7.16
CA GLY A 349 6.35 13.89 -8.36
C GLY A 349 7.10 15.23 -8.47
N ALA A 350 7.44 15.86 -7.34
CA ALA A 350 8.26 17.06 -7.33
C ALA A 350 9.71 16.75 -7.73
N LEU A 351 10.24 15.60 -7.31
CA LEU A 351 11.56 15.12 -7.74
C LEU A 351 11.60 14.89 -9.25
N ILE A 352 10.57 14.29 -9.86
CA ILE A 352 10.48 14.11 -11.33
C ILE A 352 10.52 15.47 -12.04
N SER A 353 9.81 16.46 -11.52
CA SER A 353 9.82 17.81 -12.09
C SER A 353 11.19 18.48 -11.94
N ALA A 354 11.84 18.32 -10.79
CA ALA A 354 13.16 18.90 -10.49
C ALA A 354 14.30 18.26 -11.30
N THR A 355 14.17 17.00 -11.70
CA THR A 355 15.14 16.27 -12.53
C THR A 355 14.86 16.39 -14.04
N GLY A 356 13.97 17.31 -14.44
CA GLY A 356 13.65 17.54 -15.86
C GLY A 356 12.88 16.40 -16.51
N GLY A 357 12.05 15.68 -15.76
CA GLY A 357 11.28 14.53 -16.22
C GLY A 357 11.94 13.17 -15.94
N SER A 358 13.19 13.15 -15.48
CA SER A 358 13.89 11.88 -15.25
C SER A 358 13.53 11.20 -13.93
N TYR A 359 13.30 9.89 -13.95
CA TYR A 359 12.82 9.13 -12.79
C TYR A 359 13.92 8.70 -11.79
N TRP A 360 15.19 9.00 -12.05
CA TRP A 360 16.30 8.57 -11.16
C TRP A 360 16.17 9.12 -9.74
N GLY A 361 15.71 10.37 -9.59
CA GLY A 361 15.53 11.01 -8.28
C GLY A 361 14.50 10.28 -7.42
N VAL A 362 13.45 9.75 -8.04
CA VAL A 362 12.42 8.96 -7.38
C VAL A 362 12.93 7.58 -6.97
N ALA A 363 13.74 6.95 -7.82
CA ALA A 363 14.38 5.68 -7.49
C ALA A 363 15.34 5.80 -6.30
N VAL A 364 16.15 6.87 -6.26
CA VAL A 364 17.03 7.18 -5.13
C VAL A 364 16.21 7.43 -3.86
N PHE A 365 15.18 8.29 -3.93
CA PHE A 365 14.35 8.61 -2.77
C PHE A 365 13.64 7.38 -2.19
N THR A 366 13.13 6.51 -3.06
CA THR A 366 12.54 5.22 -2.67
C THR A 366 13.57 4.34 -1.97
N GLY A 367 14.74 4.14 -2.59
CA GLY A 367 15.81 3.33 -2.02
C GLY A 367 16.33 3.84 -0.67
N LEU A 368 16.55 5.15 -0.55
CA LEU A 368 16.99 5.78 0.71
C LEU A 368 15.94 5.66 1.81
N SER A 369 14.66 5.76 1.48
CA SER A 369 13.57 5.53 2.44
C SER A 369 13.64 4.10 3.00
N TYR A 370 13.86 3.09 2.15
CA TYR A 370 14.07 1.72 2.61
C TYR A 370 15.37 1.54 3.41
N VAL A 371 16.44 2.26 3.10
CA VAL A 371 17.69 2.24 3.90
C VAL A 371 17.45 2.83 5.29
N CYS A 372 16.73 3.95 5.41
CA CYS A 372 16.33 4.51 6.70
C CYS A 372 15.46 3.54 7.49
N GLY A 373 14.47 2.91 6.83
CA GLY A 373 13.65 1.85 7.42
C GLY A 373 14.50 0.67 7.92
N LEU A 374 15.46 0.22 7.11
CA LEU A 374 16.38 -0.87 7.46
C LEU A 374 17.19 -0.54 8.72
N GLY A 375 17.72 0.68 8.79
CA GLY A 375 18.44 1.19 9.97
C GLY A 375 17.57 1.11 11.22
N CYS A 376 16.34 1.63 11.16
CA CYS A 376 15.40 1.60 12.28
C CYS A 376 15.07 0.17 12.76
N PHE A 377 14.69 -0.74 11.86
CA PHE A 377 14.35 -2.12 12.22
C PHE A 377 15.57 -2.89 12.76
N THR A 378 16.75 -2.65 12.20
CA THR A 378 18.01 -3.24 12.70
C THR A 378 18.36 -2.71 14.09
N SER A 379 18.22 -1.41 14.34
CA SER A 379 18.43 -0.82 15.66
C SER A 379 17.50 -1.42 16.72
N VAL A 380 16.22 -1.63 16.40
CA VAL A 380 15.25 -2.27 17.32
C VAL A 380 15.69 -3.69 17.67
N ARG A 381 16.08 -4.46 16.66
CA ARG A 381 16.59 -5.81 16.82
C ARG A 381 17.82 -5.85 17.74
N LEU A 382 18.77 -4.93 17.53
CA LEU A 382 19.97 -4.83 18.36
C LEU A 382 19.63 -4.46 19.81
N ILE A 383 18.69 -3.54 20.04
CA ILE A 383 18.27 -3.12 21.39
C ILE A 383 17.57 -4.26 22.15
N LYS A 384 16.67 -5.00 21.50
CA LYS A 384 15.82 -6.01 22.18
C LYS A 384 16.44 -7.41 22.22
N ALA A 385 17.20 -7.82 21.21
CA ALA A 385 17.73 -9.18 21.06
C ALA A 385 19.27 -9.26 21.02
N GLY A 386 19.97 -8.13 20.99
CA GLY A 386 21.43 -8.09 20.85
C GLY A 386 21.93 -8.45 19.44
N PRO A 387 23.26 -8.57 19.23
CA PRO A 387 23.87 -8.77 17.90
C PRO A 387 23.78 -10.23 17.39
N LYS A 388 23.29 -11.18 18.21
CA LYS A 388 23.25 -12.60 17.82
C LYS A 388 22.08 -12.86 16.85
N ILE A 389 22.42 -13.14 15.60
CA ILE A 389 21.47 -13.40 14.50
C ILE A 389 20.53 -14.59 14.83
N THR A 390 20.99 -15.56 15.62
CA THR A 390 20.27 -16.78 16.00
C THR A 390 19.15 -16.61 17.03
N VAL A 391 19.00 -15.43 17.66
CA VAL A 391 17.92 -15.22 18.65
C VAL A 391 16.58 -15.07 17.94
N LEU A 392 15.62 -15.96 18.16
CA LEU A 392 14.28 -15.79 17.58
C LEU A 392 13.53 -14.68 18.34
N TYR A 393 13.44 -13.50 17.73
CA TYR A 393 12.61 -12.37 18.20
C TYR A 393 11.87 -11.78 17.00
#